data_AF-A0A8T5PHZ9-F1
#
_entry.id   AF-A0A8T5PHZ9-F1
#
_cell.length_a   1.000
_cell.length_b   1.000
_cell.length_c   1.000
_cell.angle_alpha   90.00
_cell.angle_beta   90.00
_cell.angle_gamma   90.00
#
_symmetry.space_group_name_H-M   'P 1'
#
loop_
_entity.id
_entity.type
_entity.pdbx_description
1 polymer ?
#
loop_
_entity_poly.entity_id
_entity_poly.type
_entity_poly.pdbx_seq_one_letter_code
_entity_poly.pdbx_strand_id
1 'polypeptide(L)'
;MRRSLILLFIGVLITFALVSFVNMNRIYAIEDENKILQAKTSEENESKDILVVLEENVSYEVKKFITKNGMELYVGFVKNLGESREIEVYVNVVNGKWITFRPFIKENETWSFARISEFAILPKTSGLFINPNETSYYKINKQLRISFDGKGNEIFIYSEKRPTRIVGLTNIKWSYNLNERMIYIFRSDSDGKLTVDFVDYPIVNPLIIEDRTREEELLYDLSKIKSGFKELDEEEYRLLYEIDGIRREISRINESIKEKESEKLSFMERIDEENRKKSDIEKLLKEHYLVSSNQVIIVAILFIILVGYSIYINLRKGEESEEE
;
A
#
# COMPACT_ATOMS: atom_id res chain seq x y z
N MET A 1 -3.78 38.13 3.78
CA MET A 1 -3.25 36.92 3.12
C MET A 1 -2.93 37.24 1.66
N ARG A 2 -1.84 37.97 1.41
CA ARG A 2 -0.53 37.51 0.91
C ARG A 2 -0.60 36.82 -0.47
N ARG A 3 -0.50 37.66 -1.52
CA ARG A 3 -0.25 37.32 -2.93
C ARG A 3 0.90 36.30 -3.14
N SER A 4 1.82 36.19 -2.17
CA SER A 4 2.88 35.20 -2.16
C SER A 4 2.38 33.75 -2.04
N LEU A 5 1.25 33.50 -1.37
CA LEU A 5 0.70 32.15 -1.24
C LEU A 5 0.09 31.67 -2.56
N ILE A 6 -0.53 32.57 -3.31
CA ILE A 6 -1.15 32.29 -4.62
C ILE A 6 -0.08 31.97 -5.66
N LEU A 7 1.02 32.74 -5.69
CA LEU A 7 2.14 32.48 -6.60
C LEU A 7 2.83 31.15 -6.32
N LEU A 8 2.93 30.75 -5.04
CA LEU A 8 3.53 29.47 -4.65
C LEU A 8 2.62 28.30 -5.06
N PHE A 9 1.30 28.45 -4.91
CA PHE A 9 0.33 27.44 -5.36
C PHE A 9 0.32 27.28 -6.88
N ILE A 10 0.40 28.38 -7.64
CA ILE A 10 0.52 28.36 -9.10
C ILE A 10 1.85 27.72 -9.53
N GLY A 11 2.95 28.04 -8.83
CA GLY A 11 4.26 27.44 -9.10
C GLY A 11 4.27 25.92 -8.92
N VAL A 12 3.65 25.42 -7.84
CA VAL A 12 3.52 23.97 -7.57
C VAL A 12 2.62 23.28 -8.59
N LEU A 13 1.52 23.92 -9.01
CA LEU A 13 0.63 23.39 -10.05
C LEU A 13 1.31 23.32 -11.42
N ILE A 14 2.13 24.31 -11.76
CA ILE A 14 2.89 24.33 -13.02
C ILE A 14 3.98 23.27 -13.01
N THR A 15 4.71 23.07 -11.90
CA THR A 15 5.69 21.97 -11.82
C THR A 15 5.02 20.61 -11.82
N PHE A 16 3.86 20.44 -11.16
CA PHE A 16 3.11 19.19 -11.24
C PHE A 16 2.62 18.93 -12.67
N ALA A 17 2.11 19.95 -13.37
CA ALA A 17 1.70 19.84 -14.76
C ALA A 17 2.89 19.55 -15.69
N LEU A 18 4.06 20.16 -15.47
CA LEU A 18 5.28 19.89 -16.24
C LEU A 18 5.84 18.48 -15.99
N VAL A 19 5.83 18.01 -14.73
CA VAL A 19 6.22 16.64 -14.39
C VAL A 19 5.24 15.62 -14.96
N SER A 20 3.93 15.92 -14.94
CA SER A 20 2.91 15.11 -15.60
C SER A 20 3.02 15.15 -17.13
N PHE A 21 3.45 16.27 -17.74
CA PHE A 21 3.66 16.38 -19.18
C PHE A 21 4.93 15.65 -19.63
N VAL A 22 6.00 15.65 -18.83
CA VAL A 22 7.19 14.83 -19.06
C VAL A 22 6.89 13.32 -18.92
N ASN A 23 5.87 12.96 -18.14
CA ASN A 23 5.36 11.59 -18.00
C ASN A 23 4.22 11.22 -18.97
N MET A 24 3.71 12.15 -19.81
CA MET A 24 2.70 11.84 -20.82
C MET A 24 3.37 11.58 -22.17
N ASN A 25 3.22 10.35 -22.65
CA ASN A 25 3.51 9.88 -24.01
C ASN A 25 4.95 10.10 -24.49
N ARG A 26 5.88 9.26 -24.00
CA ARG A 26 7.02 8.87 -24.85
C ARG A 26 6.48 8.05 -26.02
N ILE A 27 6.25 8.71 -27.14
CA ILE A 27 6.16 8.05 -28.43
C ILE A 27 7.59 7.64 -28.77
N TYR A 28 7.91 6.36 -28.60
CA TYR A 28 9.15 5.80 -29.11
C TYR A 28 9.00 5.65 -30.62
N ALA A 29 9.57 6.60 -31.36
CA ALA A 29 9.81 6.42 -32.79
C ALA A 29 10.95 5.42 -32.93
N ILE A 30 10.63 4.20 -33.37
CA ILE A 30 11.62 3.29 -33.95
C ILE A 30 11.84 3.82 -35.36
N GLU A 31 12.97 4.49 -35.60
CA GLU A 31 13.43 4.81 -36.95
C GLU A 31 13.95 3.52 -37.58
N ASP A 32 13.08 2.82 -38.28
CA ASP A 32 13.46 2.04 -39.45
C ASP A 32 12.98 2.84 -40.67
N GLU A 33 13.82 2.95 -41.70
CA GLU A 33 13.65 3.85 -42.82
C GLU A 33 12.23 3.71 -43.43
N ASN A 34 11.34 4.67 -43.10
CA ASN A 34 9.97 4.88 -43.58
C ASN A 34 8.76 4.30 -42.81
N LYS A 35 8.82 3.93 -41.52
CA LYS A 35 7.57 3.59 -40.79
C LYS A 35 7.55 3.99 -39.31
N ILE A 36 6.73 5.00 -38.98
CA ILE A 36 6.34 5.30 -37.59
C ILE A 36 5.34 4.24 -37.14
N LEU A 37 5.77 3.31 -36.28
CA LEU A 37 4.94 2.23 -35.76
C LEU A 37 4.13 2.72 -34.54
N GLN A 38 2.81 2.83 -34.69
CA GLN A 38 1.89 3.15 -33.59
C GLN A 38 1.19 1.87 -33.09
N ALA A 39 1.49 1.44 -31.87
CA ALA A 39 0.76 0.37 -31.18
C ALA A 39 -0.38 0.97 -30.31
N LYS A 40 -1.65 0.69 -30.65
CA LYS A 40 -2.79 0.92 -29.76
C LYS A 40 -2.81 -0.14 -28.65
N THR A 41 -3.08 0.23 -27.41
CA THR A 41 -3.11 -0.71 -26.27
C THR A 41 -4.02 -0.20 -25.16
N SER A 42 -4.74 -1.13 -24.53
CA SER A 42 -5.37 -0.96 -23.21
C SER A 42 -4.40 -1.43 -22.12
N GLU A 43 -4.13 -0.54 -21.17
CA GLU A 43 -3.56 -0.70 -19.81
C GLU A 43 -2.23 -1.48 -19.58
N GLU A 44 -1.35 -0.81 -18.83
CA GLU A 44 -0.07 -1.19 -18.18
C GLU A 44 1.24 -1.25 -19.01
N ASN A 45 2.14 -0.31 -18.67
CA ASN A 45 3.24 0.24 -19.48
C ASN A 45 4.60 -0.51 -19.39
N GLU A 46 4.72 -1.66 -18.74
CA GLU A 46 6.02 -2.40 -18.71
C GLU A 46 6.21 -3.33 -19.92
N SER A 47 5.12 -3.78 -20.55
CA SER A 47 5.19 -4.76 -21.65
C SER A 47 5.89 -4.20 -22.89
N LYS A 48 5.67 -2.90 -23.21
CA LYS A 48 6.21 -2.25 -24.42
C LYS A 48 7.71 -2.02 -24.38
N ASP A 49 8.29 -1.90 -23.20
CA ASP A 49 9.74 -1.68 -23.07
C ASP A 49 10.53 -2.98 -23.30
N ILE A 50 9.84 -4.13 -23.36
CA ILE A 50 10.44 -5.46 -23.38
C ILE A 50 10.07 -6.24 -24.65
N LEU A 51 8.79 -6.23 -25.03
CA LEU A 51 8.27 -6.98 -26.17
C LEU A 51 7.34 -6.09 -27.01
N VAL A 52 7.56 -6.09 -28.32
CA VAL A 52 6.63 -5.51 -29.28
C VAL A 52 6.26 -6.57 -30.31
N VAL A 53 4.96 -6.74 -30.54
CA VAL A 53 4.40 -7.59 -31.60
C VAL A 53 3.45 -6.72 -32.42
N LEU A 54 3.68 -6.64 -33.73
CA LEU A 54 2.96 -5.73 -34.63
C LEU A 54 1.92 -6.44 -35.49
N GLU A 55 1.73 -7.74 -35.25
CA GLU A 55 0.87 -8.58 -36.09
C GLU A 55 -0.58 -8.60 -35.61
N GLU A 56 -1.49 -8.63 -36.58
CA GLU A 56 -2.92 -8.84 -36.33
C GLU A 56 -3.19 -10.27 -35.86
N ASN A 57 -4.29 -10.48 -35.13
CA ASN A 57 -4.69 -11.78 -34.56
C ASN A 57 -3.63 -12.38 -33.63
N VAL A 58 -2.91 -11.53 -32.91
CA VAL A 58 -1.95 -11.93 -31.88
C VAL A 58 -2.25 -11.16 -30.61
N SER A 59 -2.31 -11.86 -29.48
CA SER A 59 -2.35 -11.24 -28.15
C SER A 59 -1.05 -11.52 -27.43
N TYR A 60 -0.52 -10.53 -26.70
CA TYR A 60 0.70 -10.73 -25.92
C TYR A 60 0.64 -10.05 -24.55
N GLU A 61 1.39 -10.61 -23.60
CA GLU A 61 1.60 -10.06 -22.26
C GLU A 61 3.04 -10.29 -21.82
N VAL A 62 3.56 -9.45 -20.92
CA VAL A 62 4.85 -9.65 -20.26
C VAL A 62 4.65 -9.62 -18.75
N LYS A 63 5.22 -10.61 -18.06
CA LYS A 63 5.17 -10.74 -16.60
C LYS A 63 6.57 -10.64 -16.01
N LYS A 64 6.69 -9.89 -14.91
CA LYS A 64 7.93 -9.76 -14.13
C LYS A 64 7.93 -10.77 -12.98
N PHE A 65 9.07 -11.43 -12.80
CA PHE A 65 9.36 -12.38 -11.75
C PHE A 65 10.66 -11.99 -11.05
N ILE A 66 10.78 -12.37 -9.77
CA ILE A 66 12.03 -12.26 -9.02
C ILE A 66 12.57 -13.66 -8.80
N THR A 67 13.79 -13.92 -9.27
CA THR A 67 14.42 -15.24 -9.16
C THR A 67 14.93 -15.52 -7.74
N LYS A 68 15.39 -16.74 -7.49
CA LYS A 68 15.91 -17.20 -6.18
C LYS A 68 17.12 -16.40 -5.67
N ASN A 69 17.89 -15.77 -6.55
CA ASN A 69 19.01 -14.89 -6.21
C ASN A 69 18.67 -13.41 -6.42
N GLY A 70 17.38 -13.06 -6.48
CA GLY A 70 16.92 -11.67 -6.51
C GLY A 70 17.04 -10.97 -7.86
N MET A 71 17.22 -11.71 -8.95
CA MET A 71 17.28 -11.10 -10.28
C MET A 71 15.89 -10.88 -10.85
N GLU A 72 15.74 -9.80 -11.62
CA GLU A 72 14.54 -9.55 -12.40
C GLU A 72 14.54 -10.44 -13.65
N LEU A 73 13.51 -11.27 -13.75
CA LEU A 73 13.23 -12.13 -14.88
C LEU A 73 11.92 -11.67 -15.51
N TYR A 74 11.94 -11.36 -16.79
CA TYR A 74 10.74 -11.02 -17.55
C TYR A 74 10.38 -12.18 -18.46
N VAL A 75 9.16 -12.69 -18.35
CA VAL A 75 8.65 -13.75 -19.23
C VAL A 75 7.51 -13.18 -20.05
N GLY A 76 7.64 -13.20 -21.37
CA GLY A 76 6.59 -12.77 -22.26
C GLY A 76 5.89 -13.94 -22.93
N PHE A 77 4.60 -13.77 -23.16
CA PHE A 77 3.71 -14.76 -23.74
C PHE A 77 3.06 -14.15 -24.98
N VAL A 78 3.21 -14.82 -26.11
CA VAL A 78 2.62 -14.41 -27.39
C VAL A 78 1.70 -15.52 -27.85
N LYS A 79 0.40 -15.24 -27.95
CA LYS A 79 -0.62 -16.20 -28.36
C LYS A 79 -1.11 -15.88 -29.77
N ASN A 80 -1.02 -16.86 -30.65
CA ASN A 80 -1.53 -16.78 -32.01
C ASN A 80 -3.03 -17.11 -32.01
N LEU A 81 -3.87 -16.16 -32.44
CA LEU A 81 -5.32 -16.31 -32.55
C LEU A 81 -5.77 -16.66 -33.99
N GLY A 82 -4.81 -16.76 -34.93
CA GLY A 82 -5.05 -17.14 -36.32
C GLY A 82 -4.34 -18.45 -36.70
N GLU A 83 -4.19 -18.66 -38.01
CA GLU A 83 -3.53 -19.84 -38.57
C GLU A 83 -2.07 -19.98 -38.12
N SER A 84 -1.56 -21.22 -38.08
CA SER A 84 -0.18 -21.54 -37.71
C SER A 84 0.83 -20.85 -38.64
N ARG A 85 1.71 -20.01 -38.08
CA ARG A 85 2.65 -19.21 -38.88
C ARG A 85 3.86 -18.75 -38.08
N GLU A 86 4.88 -18.26 -38.78
CA GLU A 86 5.91 -17.44 -38.13
C GLU A 86 5.32 -16.07 -37.80
N ILE A 87 5.58 -15.62 -36.57
CA ILE A 87 5.16 -14.30 -36.07
C ILE A 87 6.41 -13.49 -35.81
N GLU A 88 6.51 -12.29 -36.36
CA GLU A 88 7.63 -11.40 -36.09
C GLU A 88 7.46 -10.70 -34.73
N VAL A 89 8.44 -10.91 -33.86
CA VAL A 89 8.49 -10.32 -32.52
C VAL A 89 9.76 -9.51 -32.35
N TYR A 90 9.66 -8.39 -31.66
CA TYR A 90 10.77 -7.51 -31.32
C TYR A 90 10.99 -7.59 -29.81
N VAL A 91 12.17 -8.04 -29.40
CA VAL A 91 12.51 -8.24 -27.98
C VAL A 91 13.64 -7.29 -27.61
N ASN A 92 13.43 -6.46 -26.59
CA ASN A 92 14.49 -5.64 -26.01
C ASN A 92 15.31 -6.51 -25.07
N VAL A 93 16.57 -6.77 -25.43
CA VAL A 93 17.43 -7.65 -24.64
C VAL A 93 18.04 -6.90 -23.47
N VAL A 94 18.76 -5.81 -23.73
CA VAL A 94 19.42 -5.00 -22.71
C VAL A 94 19.69 -3.58 -23.22
N ASN A 95 19.52 -2.57 -22.36
CA ASN A 95 19.85 -1.17 -22.63
C ASN A 95 19.27 -0.61 -23.95
N GLY A 96 18.04 -1.00 -24.31
CA GLY A 96 17.39 -0.52 -25.54
C GLY A 96 17.84 -1.24 -26.81
N LYS A 97 18.65 -2.29 -26.70
CA LYS A 97 19.02 -3.14 -27.83
C LYS A 97 17.87 -4.10 -28.16
N TRP A 98 17.26 -3.88 -29.32
CA TRP A 98 16.19 -4.71 -29.85
C TRP A 98 16.74 -5.80 -30.77
N ILE A 99 16.19 -7.00 -30.64
CA ILE A 99 16.38 -8.10 -31.60
C ILE A 99 15.05 -8.47 -32.22
N THR A 100 15.07 -8.75 -33.52
CA THR A 100 13.92 -9.31 -34.23
C THR A 100 14.04 -10.83 -34.22
N PHE A 101 12.97 -11.51 -33.84
CA PHE A 101 12.90 -12.96 -33.82
C PHE A 101 11.59 -13.42 -34.47
N ARG A 102 11.61 -14.59 -35.13
CA ARG A 102 10.45 -15.14 -35.85
C ARG A 102 10.13 -16.54 -35.32
N PRO A 103 9.49 -16.67 -34.16
CA PRO A 103 9.00 -17.95 -33.67
C PRO A 103 7.88 -18.48 -34.57
N PHE A 104 7.85 -19.79 -34.79
CA PHE A 104 6.70 -20.46 -35.38
C PHE A 104 5.68 -20.78 -34.29
N ILE A 105 4.51 -20.14 -34.34
CA ILE A 105 3.46 -20.27 -33.33
C ILE A 105 2.25 -20.94 -33.97
N LYS A 106 1.91 -22.13 -33.49
CA LYS A 106 0.72 -22.86 -33.98
C LYS A 106 -0.56 -22.14 -33.60
N GLU A 107 -1.61 -22.44 -34.35
CA GLU A 107 -2.96 -21.93 -34.10
C GLU A 107 -3.38 -22.17 -32.65
N ASN A 108 -3.83 -21.11 -31.98
CA ASN A 108 -4.26 -21.09 -30.58
C ASN A 108 -3.19 -21.52 -29.55
N GLU A 109 -1.95 -21.72 -29.96
CA GLU A 109 -0.84 -21.98 -29.04
C GLU A 109 -0.19 -20.68 -28.57
N THR A 110 0.54 -20.79 -27.46
CA THR A 110 1.33 -19.71 -26.88
C THR A 110 2.80 -20.02 -27.04
N TRP A 111 3.54 -19.03 -27.52
CA TRP A 111 4.98 -18.97 -27.45
C TRP A 111 5.39 -18.20 -26.20
N SER A 112 6.41 -18.70 -25.50
CA SER A 112 6.98 -18.00 -24.36
C SER A 112 8.43 -17.65 -24.63
N PHE A 113 8.88 -16.51 -24.12
CA PHE A 113 10.28 -16.13 -24.09
C PHE A 113 10.64 -15.57 -22.72
N ALA A 114 11.92 -15.53 -22.42
CA ALA A 114 12.38 -14.93 -21.18
C ALA A 114 13.56 -13.98 -21.40
N ARG A 115 13.62 -12.93 -20.59
CA ARG A 115 14.71 -11.97 -20.53
C ARG A 115 15.21 -11.88 -19.10
N ILE A 116 16.51 -12.06 -18.92
CA ILE A 116 17.16 -11.96 -17.62
C ILE A 116 18.56 -11.40 -17.79
N SER A 117 18.89 -10.37 -17.01
CA SER A 117 20.18 -9.69 -17.11
C SER A 117 20.48 -9.20 -18.55
N GLU A 118 21.52 -9.76 -19.18
CA GLU A 118 21.98 -9.46 -20.53
C GLU A 118 21.54 -10.51 -21.56
N PHE A 119 20.63 -11.42 -21.18
CA PHE A 119 20.22 -12.56 -21.99
C PHE A 119 18.75 -12.48 -22.40
N ALA A 120 18.46 -12.93 -23.62
CA ALA A 120 17.11 -13.25 -24.07
C ALA A 120 17.07 -14.71 -24.52
N ILE A 121 16.12 -15.48 -23.99
CA ILE A 121 15.91 -16.90 -24.22
C ILE A 121 14.66 -17.03 -25.10
N LEU A 122 14.86 -17.52 -26.33
CA LEU A 122 13.90 -17.48 -27.42
C LEU A 122 13.73 -18.89 -28.01
N PRO A 123 12.72 -19.67 -27.59
CA PRO A 123 12.37 -20.94 -28.24
C PRO A 123 11.97 -20.72 -29.71
N LYS A 124 12.30 -21.63 -30.63
CA LYS A 124 11.89 -21.47 -32.05
C LYS A 124 10.40 -21.68 -32.27
N THR A 125 9.78 -22.54 -31.49
CA THR A 125 8.39 -22.97 -31.67
C THR A 125 7.55 -22.70 -30.43
N SER A 126 6.24 -22.55 -30.60
CA SER A 126 5.28 -22.59 -29.50
C SER A 126 5.30 -23.95 -28.78
N GLY A 127 4.79 -23.97 -27.55
CA GLY A 127 4.68 -25.18 -26.74
C GLY A 127 5.87 -25.46 -25.82
N LEU A 128 6.97 -24.69 -25.92
CA LEU A 128 8.03 -24.66 -24.91
C LEU A 128 7.83 -23.47 -23.97
N PHE A 129 7.69 -23.76 -22.68
CA PHE A 129 7.41 -22.81 -21.62
C PHE A 129 8.62 -22.65 -20.71
N ILE A 130 9.08 -21.43 -20.51
CA ILE A 130 10.19 -21.15 -19.59
C ILE A 130 9.64 -21.09 -18.16
N ASN A 131 10.20 -21.90 -17.27
CA ASN A 131 9.79 -21.97 -15.89
C ASN A 131 10.51 -20.87 -15.08
N PRO A 132 9.78 -19.85 -14.59
CA PRO A 132 10.40 -18.70 -13.94
C PRO A 132 10.95 -19.01 -12.55
N ASN A 133 10.48 -20.06 -11.89
CA ASN A 133 10.90 -20.41 -10.52
C ASN A 133 12.27 -21.07 -10.47
N GLU A 134 12.74 -21.58 -11.61
CA GLU A 134 14.00 -22.32 -11.72
C GLU A 134 14.95 -21.74 -12.76
N THR A 135 14.52 -20.73 -13.52
CA THR A 135 15.36 -19.99 -14.46
C THR A 135 16.01 -18.82 -13.73
N SER A 136 17.34 -18.75 -13.74
CA SER A 136 18.08 -17.62 -13.19
C SER A 136 19.47 -17.45 -13.83
N TYR A 137 20.04 -16.26 -13.65
CA TYR A 137 21.43 -15.98 -13.96
C TYR A 137 22.20 -15.78 -12.65
N TYR A 138 23.31 -16.49 -12.47
CA TYR A 138 24.18 -16.40 -11.30
C TYR A 138 25.44 -15.62 -11.69
N LYS A 139 25.60 -14.42 -11.12
CA LYS A 139 26.65 -13.45 -11.54
C LYS A 139 28.04 -13.87 -11.10
N ILE A 140 28.19 -14.40 -9.89
CA ILE A 140 29.44 -14.92 -9.32
C ILE A 140 29.92 -16.10 -10.16
N ASN A 141 29.01 -17.04 -10.45
CA ASN A 141 29.31 -18.21 -11.26
C ASN A 141 29.33 -17.93 -12.77
N LYS A 142 28.88 -16.75 -13.23
CA LYS A 142 28.65 -16.43 -14.64
C LYS A 142 27.86 -17.55 -15.35
N GLN A 143 26.79 -18.03 -14.71
CA GLN A 143 25.99 -19.17 -15.18
C GLN A 143 24.55 -18.76 -15.45
N LEU A 144 24.06 -19.02 -16.65
CA LEU A 144 22.62 -18.95 -16.95
C LEU A 144 22.02 -20.35 -16.81
N ARG A 145 21.15 -20.53 -15.81
CA ARG A 145 20.37 -21.75 -15.60
C ARG A 145 18.97 -21.52 -16.13
N ILE A 146 18.53 -22.36 -17.05
CA ILE A 146 17.24 -22.28 -17.71
C ILE A 146 16.49 -23.56 -17.41
N SER A 147 15.25 -23.43 -16.95
CA SER A 147 14.32 -24.54 -16.79
C SER A 147 13.15 -24.33 -17.74
N PHE A 148 12.75 -25.38 -18.43
CA PHE A 148 11.66 -25.32 -19.40
C PHE A 148 10.81 -26.59 -19.36
N ASP A 149 9.55 -26.42 -19.72
CA ASP A 149 8.53 -27.45 -19.78
C ASP A 149 7.86 -27.42 -21.17
N GLY A 150 7.42 -28.57 -21.67
CA GLY A 150 6.65 -28.69 -22.90
C GLY A 150 7.43 -29.16 -24.13
N LYS A 151 6.94 -28.88 -25.34
CA LYS A 151 7.48 -29.46 -26.58
C LYS A 151 8.26 -28.40 -27.36
N GLY A 152 9.56 -28.64 -27.54
CA GLY A 152 10.44 -27.78 -28.35
C GLY A 152 11.88 -28.24 -28.27
N ASN A 153 12.51 -28.39 -29.44
CA ASN A 153 13.87 -28.89 -29.59
C ASN A 153 14.90 -27.79 -29.86
N GLU A 154 14.46 -26.59 -30.23
CA GLU A 154 15.35 -25.49 -30.63
C GLU A 154 15.15 -24.28 -29.71
N ILE A 155 16.25 -23.89 -29.05
CA ILE A 155 16.31 -22.72 -28.18
C ILE A 155 17.42 -21.81 -28.67
N PHE A 156 17.12 -20.53 -28.78
CA PHE A 156 18.06 -19.50 -29.14
C PHE A 156 18.31 -18.65 -27.91
N ILE A 157 19.57 -18.35 -27.62
CA ILE A 157 19.92 -17.47 -26.51
C ILE A 157 20.76 -16.33 -27.05
N TYR A 158 20.23 -15.13 -26.95
CA TYR A 158 21.01 -13.93 -27.19
C TYR A 158 22.03 -13.74 -26.06
N SER A 159 23.30 -13.55 -26.43
CA SER A 159 24.38 -13.27 -25.49
C SER A 159 25.52 -12.51 -26.16
N GLU A 160 25.93 -11.40 -25.56
CA GLU A 160 27.13 -10.63 -25.91
C GLU A 160 28.42 -11.46 -25.81
N LYS A 161 28.42 -12.49 -24.98
CA LYS A 161 29.57 -13.37 -24.74
C LYS A 161 29.33 -14.75 -25.34
N ARG A 162 30.39 -15.33 -25.91
CA ARG A 162 30.39 -16.73 -26.30
C ARG A 162 30.33 -17.61 -25.05
N PRO A 163 29.44 -18.62 -25.00
CA PRO A 163 29.42 -19.56 -23.89
C PRO A 163 30.67 -20.45 -23.93
N THR A 164 31.20 -20.79 -22.76
CA THR A 164 32.34 -21.70 -22.63
C THR A 164 31.89 -23.16 -22.58
N ARG A 165 30.72 -23.42 -22.00
CA ARG A 165 30.12 -24.76 -21.95
C ARG A 165 28.60 -24.64 -21.87
N ILE A 166 27.92 -25.63 -22.44
CA ILE A 166 26.47 -25.82 -22.29
C ILE A 166 26.23 -27.24 -21.83
N VAL A 167 25.51 -27.39 -20.72
CA VAL A 167 25.21 -28.66 -20.07
C VAL A 167 23.69 -28.79 -19.95
N GLY A 168 23.18 -30.00 -20.14
CA GLY A 168 21.82 -30.33 -19.78
C GLY A 168 21.68 -31.84 -19.61
N LEU A 169 20.46 -32.28 -19.35
CA LEU A 169 20.18 -33.67 -18.99
C LEU A 169 20.38 -34.66 -20.14
N THR A 170 20.32 -34.19 -21.38
CA THR A 170 20.50 -35.01 -22.58
C THR A 170 21.51 -34.45 -23.55
N ASN A 171 21.73 -35.21 -24.63
CA ASN A 171 22.58 -34.81 -25.73
C ASN A 171 22.10 -33.48 -26.31
N ILE A 172 22.90 -32.45 -26.05
CA ILE A 172 22.72 -31.11 -26.56
C ILE A 172 23.75 -30.87 -27.65
N LYS A 173 23.28 -30.42 -28.81
CA LYS A 173 24.13 -29.85 -29.84
C LYS A 173 23.98 -28.34 -29.78
N TRP A 174 25.08 -27.61 -29.83
CA TRP A 174 25.01 -26.16 -29.81
C TRP A 174 26.08 -25.51 -30.69
N SER A 175 25.79 -24.29 -31.13
CA SER A 175 26.71 -23.44 -31.86
C SER A 175 26.55 -21.98 -31.39
N TYR A 176 27.52 -21.14 -31.71
CA TYR A 176 27.46 -19.71 -31.43
C TYR A 176 27.78 -18.93 -32.70
N ASN A 177 26.85 -18.06 -33.11
CA ASN A 177 27.07 -17.11 -34.20
C ASN A 177 27.54 -15.79 -33.62
N LEU A 178 28.79 -15.44 -33.92
CA LEU A 178 29.43 -14.22 -33.44
C LEU A 178 28.77 -12.94 -33.99
N ASN A 179 28.25 -12.99 -35.22
CA ASN A 179 27.65 -11.84 -35.88
C ASN A 179 26.28 -11.51 -35.28
N GLU A 180 25.45 -12.52 -35.08
CA GLU A 180 24.12 -12.38 -34.47
C GLU A 180 24.17 -12.31 -32.94
N ARG A 181 25.31 -12.66 -32.33
CA ARG A 181 25.47 -12.81 -30.87
C ARG A 181 24.44 -13.81 -30.30
N MET A 182 24.21 -14.87 -31.05
CA MET A 182 23.17 -15.87 -30.77
C MET A 182 23.79 -17.24 -30.56
N ILE A 183 23.37 -17.89 -29.48
CA ILE A 183 23.65 -19.29 -29.17
C ILE A 183 22.47 -20.12 -29.69
N TYR A 184 22.74 -21.09 -30.54
CA TYR A 184 21.72 -22.02 -31.05
C TYR A 184 21.88 -23.32 -30.29
N ILE A 185 20.79 -23.82 -29.71
CA ILE A 185 20.78 -25.01 -28.89
C ILE A 185 19.73 -25.95 -29.42
N PHE A 186 20.17 -27.14 -29.82
CA PHE A 186 19.32 -28.23 -30.24
C PHE A 186 19.32 -29.32 -29.16
N ARG A 187 18.13 -29.70 -28.70
CA ARG A 187 17.90 -30.66 -27.62
C ARG A 187 16.91 -31.73 -28.07
N SER A 188 16.98 -32.90 -27.42
CA SER A 188 16.21 -34.09 -27.82
C SER A 188 14.94 -34.31 -26.99
N ASP A 189 14.82 -33.69 -25.81
CA ASP A 189 13.70 -33.91 -24.89
C ASP A 189 12.64 -32.81 -24.93
N SER A 190 11.47 -33.12 -24.37
CA SER A 190 10.41 -32.15 -24.07
C SER A 190 10.79 -31.26 -22.88
N ASP A 191 11.11 -31.84 -21.74
CA ASP A 191 11.31 -31.11 -20.48
C ASP A 191 12.76 -31.15 -20.03
N GLY A 192 13.20 -30.15 -19.27
CA GLY A 192 14.54 -30.24 -18.68
C GLY A 192 15.16 -28.93 -18.22
N LYS A 193 16.42 -29.08 -17.84
CA LYS A 193 17.27 -27.99 -17.36
C LYS A 193 18.48 -27.85 -18.26
N LEU A 194 18.83 -26.61 -18.55
CA LEU A 194 20.01 -26.21 -19.30
C LEU A 194 20.85 -25.28 -18.43
N THR A 195 22.15 -25.52 -18.39
CA THR A 195 23.13 -24.60 -17.81
C THR A 195 24.06 -24.11 -18.91
N VAL A 196 24.16 -22.79 -19.06
CA VAL A 196 25.07 -22.13 -19.99
C VAL A 196 26.13 -21.40 -19.16
N ASP A 197 27.37 -21.86 -19.27
CA ASP A 197 28.52 -21.31 -18.58
C ASP A 197 29.19 -20.21 -19.43
N PHE A 198 29.53 -19.10 -18.80
CA PHE A 198 30.31 -18.00 -19.39
C PHE A 198 31.62 -17.74 -18.63
N VAL A 199 32.11 -18.76 -17.91
CA VAL A 199 33.34 -18.66 -17.13
C VAL A 199 34.55 -18.91 -18.02
N ASP A 200 35.50 -17.98 -18.00
CA ASP A 200 36.81 -18.11 -18.62
C ASP A 200 37.70 -19.02 -17.77
N TYR A 201 37.55 -20.35 -17.89
CA TYR A 201 38.42 -21.28 -17.17
C TYR A 201 39.82 -21.33 -17.80
N PRO A 202 40.92 -21.27 -17.02
CA PRO A 202 42.18 -21.82 -17.48
C PRO A 202 41.98 -23.32 -17.67
N ILE A 203 42.24 -23.82 -18.89
CA ILE A 203 42.03 -25.22 -19.32
C ILE A 203 43.06 -26.14 -18.64
N VAL A 204 43.02 -26.24 -17.31
CA VAL A 204 43.96 -27.08 -16.55
C VAL A 204 43.22 -28.18 -15.80
N ASN A 205 41.98 -27.95 -15.36
CA ASN A 205 41.15 -29.04 -14.83
C ASN A 205 39.63 -28.72 -14.81
N PRO A 206 38.80 -29.28 -15.71
CA PRO A 206 37.34 -29.08 -15.70
C PRO A 206 36.60 -29.72 -14.52
N LEU A 207 37.30 -30.44 -13.62
CA LEU A 207 36.72 -31.17 -12.49
C LEU A 207 36.51 -30.33 -11.21
N ILE A 208 37.02 -29.09 -11.15
CA ILE A 208 36.88 -28.23 -9.97
C ILE A 208 36.24 -26.90 -10.42
N ILE A 209 34.93 -26.93 -10.63
CA ILE A 209 34.12 -25.72 -10.73
C ILE A 209 33.49 -25.52 -9.36
N GLU A 210 33.91 -24.48 -8.65
CA GLU A 210 33.28 -24.11 -7.38
C GLU A 210 31.86 -23.59 -7.68
N ASP A 211 30.84 -24.38 -7.32
CA ASP A 211 29.45 -23.96 -7.42
C ASP A 211 29.10 -23.05 -6.23
N ARG A 212 29.05 -21.73 -6.49
CA ARG A 212 28.73 -20.69 -5.50
C ARG A 212 27.30 -20.18 -5.69
N THR A 213 26.45 -20.92 -6.41
CA THR A 213 25.05 -20.52 -6.62
C THR A 213 24.28 -20.41 -5.31
N ARG A 214 24.55 -21.32 -4.37
CA ARG A 214 23.97 -21.25 -3.02
C ARG A 214 24.39 -20.00 -2.25
N GLU A 215 25.63 -19.53 -2.46
CA GLU A 215 26.11 -18.30 -1.83
C GLU A 215 25.34 -17.08 -2.34
N GLU A 216 25.11 -16.96 -3.65
CA GLU A 216 24.30 -15.87 -4.20
C GLU A 216 22.86 -15.87 -3.67
N GLU A 217 22.23 -17.05 -3.59
CA GLU A 217 20.89 -17.20 -3.01
C GLU A 217 20.87 -16.76 -1.54
N LEU A 218 21.85 -17.20 -0.75
CA LEU A 218 21.96 -16.81 0.66
C LEU A 218 22.23 -15.31 0.83
N LEU A 219 23.05 -14.70 -0.03
CA LEU A 219 23.29 -13.26 -0.02
C LEU A 219 21.99 -12.49 -0.29
N TYR A 220 21.16 -12.97 -1.21
CA TYR A 220 19.86 -12.38 -1.46
C TYR A 220 18.90 -12.57 -0.27
N ASP A 221 18.81 -13.77 0.30
CA ASP A 221 18.00 -14.05 1.49
C ASP A 221 18.40 -13.14 2.66
N LEU A 222 19.70 -12.96 2.90
CA LEU A 222 20.23 -12.04 3.91
C LEU A 222 19.83 -10.59 3.63
N SER A 223 19.84 -10.16 2.37
CA SER A 223 19.42 -8.80 2.00
C SER A 223 17.94 -8.57 2.30
N LYS A 224 17.09 -9.57 2.06
CA LYS A 224 15.64 -9.53 2.34
C LYS A 224 15.36 -9.52 3.85
N ILE A 225 16.12 -10.30 4.62
CA ILE A 225 16.03 -10.28 6.08
C ILE A 225 16.42 -8.90 6.62
N LYS A 226 17.51 -8.32 6.09
CA LYS A 226 17.99 -7.00 6.51
C LYS A 226 16.98 -5.88 6.19
N SER A 227 16.32 -5.93 5.03
CA SER A 227 15.26 -4.97 4.73
C SER A 227 14.07 -5.12 5.67
N GLY A 228 13.68 -6.36 5.99
CA GLY A 228 12.63 -6.63 6.97
C GLY A 228 12.93 -6.08 8.37
N PHE A 229 14.18 -6.20 8.84
CA PHE A 229 14.59 -5.55 10.10
C PHE A 229 14.45 -4.03 10.06
N LYS A 230 14.81 -3.39 8.93
CA LYS A 230 14.67 -1.95 8.77
C LYS A 230 13.21 -1.50 8.82
N GLU A 231 12.31 -2.24 8.18
CA GLU A 231 10.87 -1.97 8.22
C GLU A 231 10.31 -2.10 9.64
N LEU A 232 10.76 -3.11 10.39
CA LEU A 232 10.37 -3.29 11.80
C LEU A 232 10.90 -2.15 12.69
N ASP A 233 12.15 -1.72 12.49
CA ASP A 233 12.70 -0.57 13.22
C ASP A 233 11.88 0.71 12.94
N GLU A 234 11.53 0.96 11.68
CA GLU A 234 10.69 2.10 11.27
C GLU A 234 9.29 2.04 11.89
N GLU A 235 8.69 0.84 11.96
CA GLU A 235 7.40 0.61 12.62
C GLU A 235 7.49 0.82 14.13
N GLU A 236 8.56 0.36 14.78
CA GLU A 236 8.82 0.57 16.20
C GLU A 236 8.90 2.07 16.52
N TYR A 237 9.66 2.85 15.74
CA TYR A 237 9.74 4.31 15.91
C TYR A 237 8.37 4.98 15.80
N ARG A 238 7.53 4.54 14.85
CA ARG A 238 6.17 5.07 14.68
C ARG A 238 5.30 4.75 15.91
N LEU A 239 5.33 3.51 16.40
CA LEU A 239 4.57 3.10 17.57
C LEU A 239 5.01 3.85 18.83
N LEU A 240 6.31 4.07 19.02
CA LEU A 240 6.82 4.88 20.13
C LEU A 240 6.29 6.32 20.08
N TYR A 241 6.24 6.92 18.89
CA TYR A 241 5.67 8.27 18.71
C TYR A 241 4.17 8.31 19.03
N GLU A 242 3.40 7.28 18.63
CA GLU A 242 1.99 7.14 18.96
C GLU A 242 1.78 6.99 20.49
N ILE A 243 2.59 6.17 21.16
CA ILE A 243 2.56 6.01 22.62
C ILE A 243 2.82 7.34 23.33
N ASP A 244 3.80 8.11 22.89
CA ASP A 244 4.09 9.44 23.46
C ASP A 244 2.97 10.46 23.18
N GLY A 245 2.26 10.32 22.07
CA GLY A 245 1.01 11.04 21.80
C GLY A 245 -0.06 10.73 22.84
N ILE A 246 -0.34 9.45 23.05
CA ILE A 246 -1.34 8.96 24.01
C ILE A 246 -0.99 9.38 25.45
N ARG A 247 0.29 9.28 25.85
CA ARG A 247 0.75 9.72 27.18
C ARG A 247 0.47 11.20 27.45
N ARG A 248 0.66 12.06 26.45
CA ARG A 248 0.33 13.49 26.56
C ARG A 248 -1.17 13.72 26.69
N GLU A 249 -1.98 12.96 25.97
CA GLU A 249 -3.44 13.04 26.05
C GLU A 249 -3.96 12.60 27.42
N ILE A 250 -3.48 11.46 27.94
CA ILE A 250 -3.79 10.99 29.31
C ILE A 250 -3.43 12.06 30.34
N SER A 251 -2.28 12.71 30.19
CA SER A 251 -1.85 13.78 31.11
C SER A 251 -2.82 14.96 31.11
N ARG A 252 -3.27 15.42 29.94
CA ARG A 252 -4.28 16.49 29.83
C ARG A 252 -5.63 16.09 30.41
N ILE A 253 -6.07 14.86 30.15
CA ILE A 253 -7.33 14.35 30.71
C ILE A 253 -7.25 14.33 32.24
N ASN A 254 -6.13 13.86 32.81
CA ASN A 254 -5.93 13.85 34.26
C ASN A 254 -5.91 15.26 34.87
N GLU A 255 -5.33 16.26 34.19
CA GLU A 255 -5.41 17.66 34.62
C GLU A 255 -6.87 18.16 34.62
N SER A 256 -7.62 17.88 33.56
CA SER A 256 -9.03 18.26 33.46
C SER A 256 -9.90 17.58 34.54
N ILE A 257 -9.62 16.32 34.87
CA ILE A 257 -10.30 15.62 35.97
C ILE A 257 -10.03 16.32 37.30
N LYS A 258 -8.77 16.69 37.59
CA LYS A 258 -8.42 17.42 38.83
C LYS A 258 -9.11 18.77 38.92
N GLU A 259 -9.18 19.51 37.81
CA GLU A 259 -9.93 20.77 37.76
C GLU A 259 -11.41 20.53 38.09
N LYS A 260 -12.04 19.52 37.47
CA LYS A 260 -13.44 19.18 37.72
C LYS A 260 -13.71 18.71 39.15
N GLU A 261 -12.78 17.98 39.75
CA GLU A 261 -12.87 17.60 41.17
C GLU A 261 -12.81 18.82 42.08
N SER A 262 -11.94 19.80 41.79
CA SER A 262 -11.85 21.05 42.55
C SER A 262 -13.12 21.91 42.41
N GLU A 263 -13.68 22.00 41.19
CA GLU A 263 -14.96 22.68 40.94
C GLU A 263 -16.08 22.02 41.74
N LYS A 264 -16.17 20.68 41.70
CA LYS A 264 -17.16 19.92 42.46
C LYS A 264 -17.05 20.18 43.96
N LEU A 265 -15.84 20.21 44.52
CA LEU A 265 -15.62 20.50 45.93
C LEU A 265 -16.13 21.89 46.29
N SER A 266 -15.77 22.91 45.51
CA SER A 266 -16.23 24.29 45.72
C SER A 266 -17.76 24.43 45.60
N PHE A 267 -18.39 23.64 44.74
CA PHE A 267 -19.84 23.62 44.59
C PHE A 267 -20.53 22.95 45.79
N MET A 268 -19.95 21.87 46.33
CA MET A 268 -20.43 21.24 47.55
C MET A 268 -20.36 22.18 48.76
N GLU A 269 -19.27 22.95 48.89
CA GLU A 269 -19.14 23.96 49.96
C GLU A 269 -20.25 25.03 49.87
N ARG A 270 -20.59 25.49 48.66
CA ARG A 270 -21.70 26.44 48.46
C ARG A 270 -23.05 25.85 48.85
N ILE A 271 -23.31 24.58 48.49
CA ILE A 271 -24.53 23.88 48.87
C ILE A 271 -24.64 23.79 50.40
N ASP A 272 -23.55 23.43 51.08
CA ASP A 272 -23.54 23.34 52.54
C ASP A 272 -23.79 24.70 53.20
N GLU A 273 -23.22 25.78 52.65
CA GLU A 273 -23.47 27.14 53.13
C GLU A 273 -24.93 27.56 52.94
N GLU A 274 -25.52 27.29 51.78
CA GLU A 274 -26.95 27.54 51.53
C GLU A 274 -27.85 26.71 52.45
N ASN A 275 -27.52 25.45 52.69
CA ASN A 275 -28.26 24.59 53.61
C ASN A 275 -28.21 25.12 55.06
N ARG A 276 -27.07 25.65 55.50
CA ARG A 276 -26.95 26.33 56.81
C ARG A 276 -27.83 27.57 56.88
N LYS A 277 -27.75 28.46 55.87
CA LYS A 277 -28.60 29.66 55.78
C LYS A 277 -30.08 29.30 55.81
N LYS A 278 -30.49 28.27 55.07
CA LYS A 278 -31.86 27.76 55.07
C LYS A 278 -32.28 27.28 56.47
N SER A 279 -31.43 26.51 57.15
CA SER A 279 -31.70 26.04 58.52
C SER A 279 -31.85 27.19 59.52
N ASP A 280 -31.02 28.23 59.41
CA ASP A 280 -31.10 29.40 60.27
C ASP A 280 -32.38 30.21 60.02
N ILE A 281 -32.78 30.37 58.75
CA ILE A 281 -34.06 30.98 58.38
C ILE A 281 -35.24 30.16 58.92
N GLU A 282 -35.21 28.83 58.81
CA GLU A 282 -36.24 27.95 59.37
C GLU A 282 -36.36 28.07 60.89
N LYS A 283 -35.24 28.24 61.61
CA LYS A 283 -35.26 28.51 63.06
C LYS A 283 -35.87 29.88 63.37
N LEU A 284 -35.45 30.93 62.68
CA LEU A 284 -36.00 32.28 62.86
C LEU A 284 -37.51 32.32 62.59
N LEU A 285 -37.97 31.64 61.54
CA LEU A 285 -39.39 31.49 61.24
C LEU A 285 -40.14 30.79 62.37
N LYS A 286 -39.60 29.70 62.93
CA LYS A 286 -40.21 29.02 64.08
C LYS A 286 -40.25 29.92 65.32
N GLU A 287 -39.22 30.71 65.56
CA GLU A 287 -39.15 31.62 66.72
C GLU A 287 -40.07 32.84 66.58
N HIS A 288 -40.25 33.38 65.36
CA HIS A 288 -41.06 34.59 65.15
C HIS A 288 -42.52 34.32 64.77
N TYR A 289 -42.84 33.21 64.11
CA TYR A 289 -44.20 32.94 63.59
C TYR A 289 -45.00 31.92 64.40
N LEU A 290 -44.41 31.24 65.39
CA LEU A 290 -45.20 30.54 66.39
C LEU A 290 -45.74 31.57 67.39
N VAL A 291 -46.77 32.32 66.96
CA VAL A 291 -47.71 32.95 67.88
C VAL A 291 -48.18 31.82 68.80
N SER A 292 -47.75 31.84 70.07
CA SER A 292 -48.10 30.79 71.02
C SER A 292 -49.62 30.57 70.96
N SER A 293 -50.10 29.32 71.02
CA SER A 293 -51.54 29.04 70.95
C SER A 293 -52.36 29.91 71.92
N ASN A 294 -51.74 30.33 73.03
CA ASN A 294 -52.31 31.25 74.01
C ASN A 294 -52.54 32.67 73.46
N GLN A 295 -51.65 33.21 72.62
CA GLN A 295 -51.83 34.53 72.00
C GLN A 295 -52.95 34.52 70.97
N VAL A 296 -53.11 33.44 70.20
CA VAL A 296 -54.25 33.28 69.27
C VAL A 296 -55.57 33.22 70.03
N ILE A 297 -55.60 32.51 71.16
CA ILE A 297 -56.77 32.43 72.04
C ILE A 297 -57.10 33.80 72.64
N ILE A 298 -56.10 34.56 73.10
CA ILE A 298 -56.30 35.90 73.67
C ILE A 298 -56.89 36.86 72.63
N VAL A 299 -56.39 36.85 71.39
CA VAL A 299 -56.91 37.69 70.30
C VAL A 299 -58.35 37.28 69.95
N ALA A 300 -58.66 35.99 69.91
CA ALA A 300 -60.01 35.50 69.68
C ALA A 300 -60.99 35.92 70.79
N ILE A 301 -60.57 35.86 72.05
CA ILE A 301 -61.38 36.32 73.20
C ILE A 301 -61.62 37.83 73.12
N LEU A 302 -60.59 38.63 72.83
CA LEU A 302 -60.73 40.08 72.65
C LEU A 302 -61.69 40.43 71.51
N PHE A 303 -61.66 39.68 70.41
CA PHE A 303 -62.59 39.87 69.30
C PHE A 303 -64.04 39.54 69.70
N ILE A 304 -64.26 38.45 70.43
CA ILE A 304 -65.59 38.09 70.96
C ILE A 304 -66.11 39.17 71.92
N ILE A 305 -65.26 39.71 72.79
CA ILE A 305 -65.63 40.81 73.71
C ILE A 305 -66.01 42.07 72.92
N LEU A 306 -65.25 42.42 71.87
CA LEU A 306 -65.53 43.57 71.00
C LEU A 306 -66.87 43.43 70.27
N VAL A 307 -67.15 42.24 69.73
CA VAL A 307 -68.43 41.95 69.07
C VAL A 307 -69.58 42.02 70.10
N GLY A 308 -69.41 41.42 71.28
CA GLY A 308 -70.39 41.51 72.36
C GLY A 308 -70.67 42.95 72.81
N TYR A 309 -69.62 43.77 72.91
CA TYR A 309 -69.73 45.19 73.25
C TYR A 309 -70.46 46.00 72.17
N SER A 310 -70.20 45.71 70.89
CA SER A 310 -70.92 46.33 69.77
C SER A 310 -72.40 45.97 69.75
N ILE A 311 -72.76 44.73 70.10
CA ILE A 311 -74.16 44.29 70.23
C ILE A 311 -74.84 44.99 71.41
N TYR A 312 -74.16 45.10 72.55
CA TYR A 312 -74.66 45.81 73.72
C TYR A 312 -74.94 47.29 73.45
N ILE A 313 -74.05 48.00 72.74
CA ILE A 313 -74.27 49.40 72.34
C ILE A 313 -75.49 49.55 71.42
N ASN A 314 -75.68 48.62 70.48
CA ASN A 314 -76.82 48.67 69.56
C ASN A 314 -78.16 48.37 70.26
N LEU A 315 -78.17 47.48 71.26
CA LEU A 315 -79.38 47.23 72.06
C LEU A 315 -79.76 48.43 72.94
N ARG A 316 -78.77 49.11 73.54
CA ARG A 316 -79.02 50.29 74.38
C ARG A 316 -79.53 51.51 73.59
N LYS A 317 -79.16 51.64 72.31
CA LYS A 317 -79.69 52.69 71.42
C LYS A 317 -81.12 52.44 70.94
N GLY A 318 -81.66 51.24 71.14
CA GLY A 318 -83.05 50.91 70.80
C GLY A 318 -84.08 51.28 71.88
N GLU A 319 -83.66 51.53 73.12
CA GLU A 319 -84.56 51.86 74.24
C GLU A 319 -84.79 53.38 74.44
N GLU A 320 -84.03 54.25 73.75
CA GLU A 320 -84.13 55.71 73.87
C GLU A 320 -84.94 56.38 72.73
N SER A 321 -85.64 55.62 71.87
CA SER A 321 -86.37 56.16 70.70
C SER A 321 -87.87 55.83 70.61
N GLU A 322 -88.54 55.48 71.72
CA GLU A 322 -90.01 55.34 71.77
C GLU A 322 -90.71 56.23 72.81
N GLU A 323 -90.03 57.24 73.38
CA GLU A 323 -90.68 58.40 74.01
C GLU A 323 -90.40 59.67 73.19
N GLU A 324 -91.09 59.81 72.05
CA GLU A 324 -91.52 61.11 71.50
C GLU A 324 -92.83 60.96 70.70
#